data_AF-A0A0R1QGQ4-F1
#
_entry.id   AF-A0A0R1QGQ4-F1
#
_cell.length_a   1.000
_cell.length_b   1.000
_cell.length_c   1.000
_cell.angle_alpha   90.00
_cell.angle_beta   90.00
_cell.angle_gamma   90.00
#
_symmetry.space_group_name_H-M   'P 1'
#
loop_
_entity.id
_entity.type
_entity.pdbx_description
1 polymer ?
#
loop_
_entity_poly.entity_id
_entity_poly.type
_entity_poly.pdbx_seq_one_letter_code
_entity_poly.pdbx_strand_id
1 'polypeptide(L)'
;MDGLTALGTILISIFMTVIQMIVSDPSAASMPQMGKWLKLLIYVVGAVVTFAVAYWLFTLLLKNNDNYKIKLVINMAIGLTIVALLVTVVYLIAGKTNIWVSGLAGFIGFGSMAALNWKFLEVSQSDKIKISVLTCIWFLLSLI
;
A
#
# COMPACT_ATOMS: atom_id res chain seq x y z
N MET A 1 -4.18 11.63 17.00
CA MET A 1 -3.28 11.79 15.84
C MET A 1 -3.83 12.91 15.03
N ASP A 2 -3.02 13.93 14.78
CA ASP A 2 -3.46 15.13 14.10
C ASP A 2 -3.50 14.89 12.59
N GLY A 3 -4.39 15.60 11.88
CA GLY A 3 -4.58 15.42 10.43
C GLY A 3 -3.29 15.59 9.62
N LEU A 4 -2.34 16.41 10.11
CA LEU A 4 -1.03 16.60 9.49
C LEU A 4 -0.17 15.33 9.52
N THR A 5 -0.17 14.59 10.64
CA THR A 5 0.57 13.32 10.76
C THR A 5 -0.03 12.25 9.85
N ALA A 6 -1.36 12.22 9.73
CA ALA A 6 -2.05 11.33 8.81
C ALA A 6 -1.66 11.63 7.35
N LEU A 7 -1.72 12.90 6.93
CA LEU A 7 -1.30 13.32 5.59
C LEU A 7 0.17 12.98 5.30
N GLY A 8 1.06 13.23 6.25
CA GLY A 8 2.48 12.87 6.12
C GLY A 8 2.68 11.37 5.91
N THR A 9 1.95 10.53 6.65
CA THR A 9 2.05 9.06 6.51
C THR A 9 1.56 8.59 5.14
N ILE A 10 0.47 9.17 4.62
CA ILE A 10 -0.06 8.86 3.29
C ILE A 10 0.94 9.25 2.20
N LEU A 11 1.50 10.46 2.29
CA LEU A 11 2.49 10.95 1.32
C LEU A 11 3.71 10.03 1.29
N ILE A 12 4.23 9.65 2.46
CA ILE A 12 5.34 8.70 2.57
C ILE A 12 5.00 7.39 1.87
N SER A 13 3.79 6.85 2.12
CA SER A 13 3.36 5.62 1.46
C SER A 13 3.32 5.75 -0.06
N ILE A 14 2.75 6.83 -0.59
CA ILE A 14 2.67 7.06 -2.05
C ILE A 14 4.07 7.19 -2.64
N PHE A 15 4.95 7.99 -2.01
CA PHE A 15 6.33 8.14 -2.46
C PHE A 15 7.08 6.81 -2.46
N MET A 16 6.92 6.00 -1.42
CA MET A 16 7.57 4.68 -1.34
C MET A 16 7.06 3.71 -2.42
N THR A 17 5.75 3.71 -2.70
CA THR A 17 5.20 2.91 -3.80
C THR A 17 5.73 3.37 -5.16
N VAL A 18 5.87 4.68 -5.39
CA VAL A 18 6.47 5.23 -6.61
C VAL A 18 7.94 4.85 -6.74
N ILE A 19 8.72 4.97 -5.65
CA ILE A 19 10.13 4.54 -5.62
C ILE A 19 10.25 3.07 -5.98
N GLN A 20 9.42 2.21 -5.37
CA GLN A 20 9.39 0.78 -5.67
C GLN A 20 9.16 0.53 -7.17
N MET A 21 8.17 1.19 -7.78
CA MET A 21 7.87 1.04 -9.21
C MET A 21 9.02 1.50 -10.11
N ILE A 22 9.71 2.59 -9.75
CA ILE A 22 10.88 3.07 -10.48
C ILE A 22 12.05 2.09 -10.36
N VAL A 23 12.35 1.63 -9.15
CA VAL A 23 13.46 0.70 -8.88
C VAL A 23 13.21 -0.63 -9.58
N SER A 24 11.97 -1.08 -9.61
CA SER A 24 11.58 -2.36 -10.21
C SER A 24 11.45 -2.31 -11.74
N ASP A 25 11.59 -1.13 -12.35
CA ASP A 25 11.50 -0.92 -13.79
C ASP A 25 12.91 -0.87 -14.43
N PRO A 26 13.36 -1.96 -15.08
CA PRO A 26 14.68 -2.02 -15.68
C PRO A 26 14.85 -1.04 -16.86
N SER A 27 13.75 -0.55 -17.44
CA SER A 27 13.77 0.39 -18.57
C SER A 27 13.76 1.85 -18.13
N ALA A 28 13.61 2.15 -16.84
CA ALA A 28 13.52 3.52 -16.35
C ALA A 28 14.77 4.34 -16.70
N ALA A 29 15.96 3.72 -16.63
CA ALA A 29 17.23 4.38 -16.86
C ALA A 29 17.47 4.76 -18.33
N SER A 30 17.03 3.91 -19.27
CA SER A 30 17.31 4.03 -20.71
C SER A 30 16.30 4.89 -21.47
N MET A 31 15.22 5.36 -20.82
CA MET A 31 14.21 6.19 -21.47
C MET A 31 14.67 7.64 -21.75
N PRO A 32 14.22 8.25 -22.86
CA PRO A 32 14.37 9.68 -23.10
C PRO A 32 13.75 10.52 -21.97
N GLN A 33 14.27 11.73 -21.75
CA GLN A 33 13.89 12.56 -20.60
C GLN A 33 12.38 12.83 -20.54
N MET A 34 11.73 13.10 -21.67
CA MET A 34 10.27 13.31 -21.72
C MET A 34 9.48 12.02 -21.41
N GLY A 35 10.00 10.86 -21.80
CA GLY A 35 9.42 9.56 -21.46
C GLY A 35 9.51 9.24 -19.95
N LYS A 36 10.61 9.63 -19.30
CA LYS A 36 10.80 9.47 -17.84
C LYS A 36 9.76 10.27 -17.05
N TRP A 37 9.49 11.52 -17.44
CA TRP A 37 8.48 12.35 -16.80
C TRP A 37 7.06 11.80 -16.97
N LEU A 38 6.71 11.33 -18.17
CA LEU A 38 5.41 10.71 -18.42
C LEU A 38 5.23 9.43 -17.59
N LYS A 39 6.27 8.60 -17.50
CA LYS A 39 6.24 7.36 -16.73
C LYS A 39 6.15 7.61 -15.23
N LEU A 40 6.88 8.59 -14.72
CA LEU A 40 6.77 9.06 -13.34
C LEU A 40 5.33 9.50 -13.03
N LEU A 41 4.70 10.25 -13.92
CA LEU A 41 3.32 10.69 -13.76
C LEU A 41 2.36 9.49 -13.70
N ILE A 42 2.53 8.49 -14.59
CA ILE A 42 1.75 7.25 -14.57
C ILE A 42 1.91 6.51 -13.24
N TYR A 43 3.13 6.41 -12.72
CA TYR A 43 3.41 5.79 -11.43
C TYR A 43 2.78 6.54 -10.26
N VAL A 44 2.88 7.86 -10.21
CA VAL A 44 2.23 8.67 -9.18
C VAL A 44 0.72 8.50 -9.23
N VAL A 45 0.11 8.64 -10.42
CA VAL A 45 -1.33 8.47 -10.60
C VAL A 45 -1.78 7.06 -10.23
N GLY A 46 -1.05 6.03 -10.66
CA GLY A 46 -1.35 4.63 -10.33
C GLY A 46 -1.30 4.36 -8.82
N ALA A 47 -0.29 4.86 -8.12
CA ALA A 47 -0.19 4.74 -6.67
C ALA A 47 -1.34 5.44 -5.94
N VAL A 48 -1.68 6.66 -6.35
CA VAL A 48 -2.80 7.43 -5.79
C VAL A 48 -4.13 6.72 -6.03
N VAL A 49 -4.39 6.26 -7.26
CA VAL A 49 -5.62 5.54 -7.62
C VAL A 49 -5.74 4.24 -6.84
N THR A 50 -4.67 3.46 -6.74
CA THR A 50 -4.66 2.20 -5.98
C THR A 50 -4.99 2.47 -4.51
N PHE A 51 -4.35 3.47 -3.90
CA PHE A 51 -4.64 3.86 -2.52
C PHE A 51 -6.08 4.37 -2.33
N ALA A 52 -6.61 5.12 -3.30
CA ALA A 52 -7.97 5.66 -3.24
C ALA A 52 -9.03 4.56 -3.36
N VAL A 53 -8.91 3.67 -4.34
CA VAL A 53 -9.77 2.48 -4.49
C VAL A 53 -9.71 1.66 -3.22
N ALA A 54 -8.52 1.53 -2.66
CA ALA A 54 -8.28 0.79 -1.46
C ALA A 54 -9.05 1.32 -0.25
N TYR A 55 -8.91 2.62 -0.02
CA TYR A 55 -9.57 3.30 1.06
C TYR A 55 -11.09 3.25 0.88
N TRP A 56 -11.56 3.46 -0.34
CA TRP A 56 -12.98 3.44 -0.67
C TRP A 56 -13.62 2.08 -0.36
N LEU A 57 -13.00 0.96 -0.75
CA LEU A 57 -13.51 -0.38 -0.45
C LEU A 57 -13.65 -0.63 1.06
N PHE A 58 -12.64 -0.26 1.86
CA PHE A 58 -12.74 -0.39 3.31
C PHE A 58 -13.83 0.50 3.91
N THR A 59 -13.97 1.74 3.45
CA THR A 59 -15.01 2.64 3.97
C THR A 59 -16.42 2.19 3.61
N LEU A 60 -16.63 1.59 2.43
CA LEU A 60 -17.91 0.98 2.06
C LEU A 60 -18.29 -0.18 2.98
N LEU A 61 -17.33 -1.03 3.35
CA LEU A 61 -17.58 -2.17 4.23
C LEU A 61 -17.94 -1.77 5.66
N LEU A 62 -17.47 -0.59 6.10
CA LEU A 62 -17.56 -0.11 7.47
C LEU A 62 -18.66 0.95 7.68
N LYS A 63 -19.62 1.03 6.76
CA LYS A 63 -20.83 1.89 6.77
C LYS A 63 -20.87 2.96 7.88
N ASN A 64 -20.53 4.19 7.49
CA ASN A 64 -20.95 5.46 8.12
C ASN A 64 -20.57 5.69 9.60
N ASN A 65 -19.35 5.32 10.02
CA ASN A 65 -18.77 5.81 11.28
C ASN A 65 -17.48 6.58 10.95
N ASP A 66 -17.38 7.85 11.36
CA ASP A 66 -16.25 8.71 11.01
C ASP A 66 -15.02 8.50 11.90
N ASN A 67 -15.22 7.94 13.11
CA ASN A 67 -14.17 7.86 14.12
C ASN A 67 -12.99 6.96 13.72
N TYR A 68 -13.19 6.01 12.82
CA TYR A 68 -12.14 5.07 12.40
C TYR A 68 -11.36 5.52 11.16
N LYS A 69 -11.84 6.52 10.40
CA LYS A 69 -11.33 6.85 9.05
C LYS A 69 -9.85 7.23 9.06
N ILE A 70 -9.43 8.07 10.01
CA ILE A 70 -8.02 8.50 10.13
C ILE A 70 -7.12 7.30 10.45
N LYS A 71 -7.51 6.45 11.41
CA LYS A 71 -6.75 5.27 11.83
C LYS A 71 -6.64 4.25 10.69
N LEU A 72 -7.72 4.02 9.96
CA LEU A 72 -7.75 3.15 8.79
C LEU A 72 -6.73 3.60 7.72
N VAL A 73 -6.74 4.88 7.36
CA VAL A 73 -5.84 5.45 6.36
C VAL A 73 -4.38 5.30 6.77
N ILE A 74 -4.07 5.57 8.05
CA ILE A 74 -2.71 5.43 8.58
C ILE A 74 -2.27 3.96 8.57
N ASN A 75 -3.11 3.04 9.02
CA ASN A 75 -2.79 1.61 9.03
C ASN A 75 -2.52 1.08 7.61
N MET A 76 -3.32 1.53 6.64
CA MET A 76 -3.10 1.21 5.23
C MET A 76 -1.78 1.77 4.72
N ALA A 77 -1.50 3.04 4.98
CA ALA A 77 -0.26 3.69 4.56
C ALA A 77 0.97 2.99 5.15
N ILE A 78 0.93 2.59 6.43
CA ILE A 78 2.01 1.82 7.05
C ILE A 78 2.18 0.46 6.37
N GLY A 79 1.09 -0.29 6.18
CA GLY A 79 1.15 -1.61 5.54
C GLY A 79 1.72 -1.56 4.13
N LEU A 80 1.23 -0.64 3.30
CA LEU A 80 1.72 -0.43 1.92
C LEU A 80 3.18 0.04 1.88
N THR A 81 3.58 0.90 2.81
CA THR A 81 4.98 1.34 2.96
C THR A 81 5.89 0.16 3.26
N ILE A 82 5.49 -0.74 4.18
CA ILE A 82 6.26 -1.93 4.52
C ILE A 82 6.43 -2.84 3.30
N VAL A 83 5.35 -3.10 2.53
CA VAL A 83 5.43 -3.89 1.29
C VAL A 83 6.42 -3.23 0.32
N ALA A 84 6.23 -1.95 0.04
CA ALA A 84 7.05 -1.24 -0.95
C ALA A 84 8.52 -1.23 -0.56
N LEU A 85 8.83 -1.03 0.72
CA LEU A 85 10.19 -1.00 1.23
C LEU A 85 10.85 -2.39 1.13
N LEU A 86 10.15 -3.45 1.56
CA LEU A 86 10.67 -4.83 1.47
C LEU A 86 10.94 -5.24 0.02
N VAL A 87 10.00 -4.97 -0.89
CA VAL A 87 10.18 -5.28 -2.32
C VAL A 87 11.33 -4.48 -2.92
N THR A 88 11.44 -3.20 -2.58
CA THR A 88 12.55 -2.34 -3.04
C THR A 88 13.90 -2.87 -2.59
N VAL A 89 14.06 -3.20 -1.30
CA VAL A 89 15.31 -3.76 -0.75
C VAL A 89 15.69 -5.07 -1.44
N VAL A 90 14.72 -5.97 -1.62
CA VAL A 90 14.95 -7.23 -2.33
C VAL A 90 15.44 -6.98 -3.74
N TYR A 91 14.77 -6.08 -4.48
CA TYR A 91 15.13 -5.80 -5.85
C TYR A 91 16.53 -5.18 -5.95
N LEU A 92 16.90 -4.28 -5.02
CA LEU A 92 18.23 -3.68 -4.98
C LEU A 92 19.34 -4.72 -4.70
N ILE A 93 19.06 -5.75 -3.92
CA ILE A 93 20.04 -6.81 -3.60
C ILE A 93 20.11 -7.85 -4.73
N ALA A 94 18.96 -8.29 -5.23
CA ALA A 94 18.87 -9.46 -6.12
C ALA A 94 18.74 -9.10 -7.61
N GLY A 95 18.47 -7.83 -7.96
CA GLY A 95 18.20 -7.36 -9.33
C GLY A 95 16.92 -7.92 -9.96
N LYS A 96 16.18 -8.74 -9.23
CA LYS A 96 14.92 -9.37 -9.67
C LYS A 96 14.06 -9.70 -8.45
N THR A 97 12.75 -9.68 -8.65
CA THR A 97 11.76 -10.19 -7.71
C THR A 97 11.16 -11.47 -8.28
N ASN A 98 10.95 -12.48 -7.42
CA ASN A 98 10.17 -13.66 -7.78
C ASN A 98 8.85 -13.66 -6.98
N ILE A 99 7.93 -14.55 -7.36
CA ILE A 99 6.63 -14.67 -6.69
C ILE A 99 6.76 -15.00 -5.20
N TRP A 100 7.79 -15.76 -4.81
CA TRP A 100 8.03 -16.13 -3.41
C TRP A 100 8.40 -14.93 -2.54
N VAL A 101 9.26 -14.04 -3.04
CA VAL A 101 9.69 -12.86 -2.30
C VAL A 101 8.59 -11.80 -2.29
N SER A 102 7.86 -11.65 -3.40
CA SER A 102 6.66 -10.81 -3.46
C SER A 102 5.58 -11.34 -2.50
N GLY A 103 5.46 -12.67 -2.41
CA GLY A 103 4.68 -13.41 -1.43
C GLY A 103 5.02 -13.07 0.01
N LEU A 104 6.30 -13.15 0.36
CA LEU A 104 6.76 -12.88 1.72
C LEU A 104 6.60 -11.39 2.10
N ALA A 105 6.98 -10.48 1.20
CA ALA A 105 6.84 -9.04 1.42
C ALA A 105 5.37 -8.63 1.55
N GLY A 106 4.50 -9.17 0.69
CA GLY A 106 3.06 -9.00 0.77
C GLY A 106 2.49 -9.56 2.08
N PHE A 107 2.87 -10.78 2.47
CA PHE A 107 2.39 -11.39 3.71
C PHE A 107 2.75 -10.54 4.93
N ILE A 108 3.98 -10.01 5.00
CA ILE A 108 4.42 -9.15 6.09
C ILE A 108 3.68 -7.81 6.07
N GLY A 109 3.58 -7.14 4.92
CA GLY A 109 2.99 -5.80 4.86
C GLY A 109 1.45 -5.81 4.98
N PHE A 110 0.76 -6.70 4.26
CA PHE A 110 -0.70 -6.88 4.41
C PHE A 110 -1.07 -7.53 5.74
N GLY A 111 -0.25 -8.45 6.26
CA GLY A 111 -0.41 -9.01 7.61
C GLY A 111 -0.26 -7.93 8.69
N SER A 112 0.72 -7.04 8.55
CA SER A 112 0.88 -5.88 9.44
C SER A 112 -0.33 -4.95 9.35
N MET A 113 -0.84 -4.67 8.14
CA MET A 113 -2.05 -3.88 7.95
C MET A 113 -3.26 -4.50 8.66
N ALA A 114 -3.46 -5.82 8.52
CA ALA A 114 -4.54 -6.55 9.18
C ALA A 114 -4.39 -6.51 10.72
N ALA A 115 -3.17 -6.70 11.24
CA ALA A 115 -2.89 -6.63 12.68
C ALA A 115 -3.13 -5.22 13.25
N LEU A 116 -2.68 -4.18 12.55
CA LEU A 116 -2.92 -2.78 12.94
C LEU A 116 -4.42 -2.45 12.92
N ASN A 117 -5.13 -2.91 11.89
CA ASN A 117 -6.57 -2.76 11.79
C ASN A 117 -7.30 -3.48 12.92
N TRP A 118 -6.88 -4.70 13.27
CA TRP A 118 -7.48 -5.46 14.37
C TRP A 118 -7.30 -4.78 15.73
N LYS A 119 -6.10 -4.24 15.98
CA LYS A 119 -5.72 -3.65 17.28
C LYS A 119 -6.24 -2.22 17.46
N PHE A 120 -6.18 -1.38 16.42
CA PHE A 120 -6.39 0.06 16.54
C PHE A 120 -7.71 0.57 15.97
N LEU A 121 -8.43 -0.20 15.15
CA LEU A 121 -9.76 0.21 14.71
C LEU A 121 -10.78 0.01 15.84
N GLU A 122 -11.44 1.11 16.19
CA GLU A 122 -12.57 1.16 17.13
C GLU A 122 -13.87 0.82 16.40
N VAL A 123 -13.95 -0.40 15.87
CA VAL A 123 -15.12 -0.95 15.17
C VAL A 123 -15.52 -2.29 15.76
N SER A 124 -16.74 -2.75 15.45
CA SER A 124 -17.27 -4.03 15.93
C SER A 124 -16.39 -5.21 15.49
N GLN A 125 -16.39 -6.33 16.22
CA GLN A 125 -15.64 -7.53 15.80
C GLN A 125 -16.05 -8.03 14.40
N SER A 126 -17.35 -7.95 14.06
CA SER A 126 -17.86 -8.29 12.73
C SER A 126 -17.19 -7.45 11.64
N ASP A 127 -17.02 -6.16 11.89
CA ASP A 127 -16.38 -5.24 10.94
C ASP A 127 -14.87 -5.44 10.85
N LYS A 128 -14.20 -5.75 11.97
CA LYS A 128 -12.78 -6.14 11.96
C LYS A 128 -12.54 -7.37 11.08
N ILE A 129 -13.43 -8.37 11.15
CA ILE A 129 -13.35 -9.57 10.30
C ILE A 129 -13.49 -9.19 8.81
N LYS A 130 -14.46 -8.34 8.44
CA LYS A 130 -14.65 -7.90 7.04
C LYS A 130 -13.39 -7.24 6.47
N ILE A 131 -12.76 -6.35 7.25
CA ILE A 131 -11.51 -5.68 6.86
C ILE A 131 -10.38 -6.71 6.69
N SER A 132 -10.22 -7.63 7.64
CA SER A 132 -9.17 -8.66 7.55
C SER A 132 -9.36 -9.56 6.33
N VAL A 133 -10.60 -9.95 6.02
CA VAL A 133 -10.93 -10.73 4.82
C VAL A 133 -10.60 -9.94 3.56
N LEU A 134 -10.99 -8.66 3.48
CA LEU A 134 -10.65 -7.82 2.32
C LEU A 134 -9.13 -7.65 2.16
N THR A 135 -8.41 -7.46 3.26
CA THR A 135 -6.95 -7.36 3.27
C THR A 135 -6.30 -8.64 2.73
N CYS A 136 -6.86 -9.80 3.09
CA CYS A 136 -6.41 -11.10 2.58
C CYS A 136 -6.70 -11.28 1.08
N ILE A 137 -7.90 -10.92 0.62
CA ILE A 137 -8.26 -10.94 -0.81
C ILE A 137 -7.27 -10.08 -1.60
N TRP A 138 -6.93 -8.90 -1.08
CA TRP A 138 -6.01 -8.01 -1.76
C TRP A 138 -4.58 -8.52 -1.82
N PHE A 139 -4.12 -9.13 -0.73
CA PHE A 139 -2.86 -9.83 -0.73
C PHE A 139 -2.84 -10.88 -1.85
N LEU A 140 -3.86 -11.72 -1.97
CA LEU A 140 -3.94 -12.71 -3.05
C LEU A 140 -3.94 -12.06 -4.45
N LEU A 141 -4.69 -10.97 -4.63
CA LEU A 141 -4.70 -10.21 -5.90
C LEU A 141 -3.33 -9.60 -6.22
N SER A 142 -2.53 -9.25 -5.21
CA SER A 142 -1.19 -8.69 -5.40
C SER A 142 -0.13 -9.73 -5.79
N LEU A 143 -0.45 -11.03 -5.69
CA LEU A 143 0.45 -12.12 -6.06
C LEU A 143 0.30 -12.60 -7.52
N ILE A 144 -0.80 -12.22 -8.16
CA ILE A 144 -1.13 -12.53 -9.56
C ILE A 144 -0.53 -11.44 -10.45
#